data_AF-A0A016WFD4-F1
#
_entry.id   AF-A0A016WFD4-F1
#
_cell.length_a   1.000
_cell.length_b   1.000
_cell.length_c   1.000
_cell.angle_alpha   90.00
_cell.angle_beta   90.00
_cell.angle_gamma   90.00
#
_symmetry.space_group_name_H-M   'P 1'
#
loop_
_entity.id
_entity.type
_entity.pdbx_description
1 polymer ?
#
loop_
_entity_poly.entity_id
_entity_poly.type
_entity_poly.pdbx_seq_one_letter_code
_entity_poly.pdbx_strand_id
1 'polypeptide(L)'
;MQSFSYLLLFVNLLAAVVGFTNLTDYTVLRIATTKETIKDDLRRLDERLGYQIDYLRQVRCLGYPAEMLVPDKDRQFVQQYLDQHGIANELITSNITQNLRRERRALMGPVEGEITFDLIQKKYLSFDDVSLSHLSKPLTAKAAQTWKLQVTL
;
A
#
# COMPACT_ATOMS: atom_id res chain seq x y z
N MET A 1 -10.85 -33.50 -37.71
CA MET A 1 -9.60 -33.16 -37.00
C MET A 1 -9.28 -31.66 -36.92
N GLN A 2 -10.07 -30.74 -37.50
CA GLN A 2 -9.82 -29.30 -37.39
C GLN A 2 -10.34 -28.66 -36.08
N SER A 3 -11.41 -29.20 -35.47
CA SER A 3 -12.01 -28.66 -34.25
C SER A 3 -11.10 -28.70 -33.02
N PHE A 4 -10.21 -29.71 -32.93
CA PHE A 4 -9.28 -29.87 -31.81
C PHE A 4 -8.17 -28.79 -31.80
N SER A 5 -7.73 -28.33 -32.99
CA SER A 5 -6.74 -27.26 -33.11
C SER A 5 -7.28 -25.91 -32.62
N TYR A 6 -8.54 -25.58 -32.93
CA TYR A 6 -9.14 -24.33 -32.46
C TYR A 6 -9.33 -24.31 -30.95
N LEU A 7 -9.63 -25.47 -30.34
CA LEU A 7 -9.80 -25.59 -28.90
C LEU A 7 -8.47 -25.37 -28.16
N LEU A 8 -7.37 -25.94 -28.66
CA LEU A 8 -6.03 -25.70 -28.12
C LEU A 8 -5.60 -24.24 -28.28
N LEU A 9 -5.89 -23.61 -29.43
CA LEU A 9 -5.63 -22.18 -29.63
C LEU A 9 -6.41 -21.32 -28.63
N PHE A 10 -7.68 -21.66 -28.40
CA PHE A 10 -8.54 -20.93 -27.48
C PHE A 10 -8.07 -21.08 -26.02
N VAL A 11 -7.66 -22.28 -25.60
CA VAL A 11 -7.11 -22.51 -24.25
C VAL A 11 -5.81 -21.73 -24.03
N ASN A 12 -4.91 -21.73 -25.02
CA ASN A 12 -3.66 -20.96 -24.93
C ASN A 12 -3.92 -19.44 -24.93
N LEU A 13 -4.88 -18.96 -25.73
CA LEU A 13 -5.30 -17.56 -25.72
C LEU A 13 -5.89 -17.17 -24.37
N LEU A 14 -6.74 -18.01 -23.79
CA LEU A 14 -7.36 -17.76 -22.49
C LEU A 14 -6.33 -17.76 -21.36
N ALA A 15 -5.35 -18.66 -21.39
CA ALA A 15 -4.22 -18.67 -20.46
C ALA A 15 -3.36 -17.40 -20.57
N ALA A 16 -3.12 -16.91 -21.80
CA ALA A 16 -2.37 -15.67 -22.02
C ALA A 16 -3.15 -14.44 -21.50
N VAL A 17 -4.46 -14.38 -21.71
CA VAL A 17 -5.32 -13.28 -21.22
C VAL A 17 -5.41 -13.28 -19.69
N VAL A 18 -5.54 -14.45 -19.06
CA VAL A 18 -5.51 -14.57 -17.60
C VAL A 18 -4.14 -14.15 -17.04
N GLY A 19 -3.05 -14.52 -17.70
CA GLY A 19 -1.69 -14.08 -17.34
C GLY A 19 -1.52 -12.56 -17.35
N PHE A 20 -2.15 -11.87 -18.31
CA PHE A 20 -2.09 -10.40 -18.42
C PHE A 20 -2.76 -9.65 -17.26
N THR A 21 -3.79 -10.23 -16.63
CA THR A 21 -4.52 -9.57 -15.52
C THR A 21 -3.77 -9.62 -14.17
N ASN A 22 -2.77 -10.49 -14.03
CA ASN A 22 -1.95 -10.62 -12.81
C ASN A 22 -0.73 -9.69 -12.79
N LEU A 23 -0.48 -8.88 -13.83
CA LEU A 23 0.71 -8.03 -13.96
C LEU A 23 0.79 -6.84 -12.97
N THR A 24 -0.17 -6.69 -12.06
CA THR A 24 -0.21 -5.55 -11.10
C THR A 24 -0.22 -6.00 -9.65
N ASP A 25 0.27 -7.19 -9.36
CA ASP A 25 0.43 -7.65 -7.99
C ASP A 25 1.81 -7.25 -7.47
N TYR A 26 1.82 -6.58 -6.32
CA TYR A 26 3.03 -6.25 -5.58
C TYR A 26 3.19 -7.16 -4.37
N THR A 27 4.43 -7.45 -4.03
CA THR A 27 4.81 -8.28 -2.89
C THR A 27 5.75 -7.51 -1.97
N VAL A 28 5.62 -7.76 -0.65
CA VAL A 28 6.57 -7.23 0.33
C VAL A 28 7.58 -8.31 0.67
N LEU A 29 8.85 -8.01 0.43
CA LEU A 29 9.97 -8.81 0.89
C LEU A 29 10.62 -8.10 2.07
N ARG A 30 10.85 -8.83 3.15
CA ARG A 30 11.68 -8.41 4.27
C ARG A 30 13.07 -8.97 4.09
N ILE A 31 14.08 -8.14 4.29
CA ILE A 31 15.49 -8.53 4.22
C ILE A 31 16.19 -8.28 5.55
N ALA A 32 17.06 -9.20 5.94
CA ALA A 32 17.90 -9.06 7.13
C ALA A 32 19.18 -8.30 6.78
N THR A 33 19.47 -7.25 7.55
CA THR A 33 20.65 -6.39 7.33
C THR A 33 21.84 -6.89 8.16
N THR A 34 22.37 -8.06 7.82
CA THR A 34 23.49 -8.66 8.59
C THR A 34 24.87 -8.23 8.12
N LYS A 35 24.99 -7.63 6.94
CA LYS A 35 26.26 -7.20 6.33
C LYS A 35 26.24 -5.71 5.98
N GLU A 36 27.39 -5.05 6.09
CA GLU A 36 27.52 -3.62 5.77
C GLU A 36 27.46 -3.35 4.26
N THR A 37 27.82 -4.34 3.43
CA THR A 37 27.80 -4.27 1.97
C THR A 37 26.40 -4.32 1.35
N ILE A 38 25.35 -4.56 2.17
CA ILE A 38 23.98 -4.75 1.67
C ILE A 38 23.49 -3.53 0.89
N LYS A 39 23.86 -2.31 1.30
CA LYS A 39 23.46 -1.10 0.55
C LYS A 39 24.05 -1.09 -0.86
N ASP A 40 25.28 -1.52 -1.03
CA ASP A 40 25.94 -1.59 -2.33
C ASP A 40 25.37 -2.73 -3.19
N ASP A 41 25.07 -3.87 -2.58
CA ASP A 41 24.43 -5.01 -3.26
C ASP A 41 23.02 -4.65 -3.74
N LEU A 42 22.24 -3.94 -2.93
CA LEU A 42 20.90 -3.46 -3.32
C LEU A 42 20.97 -2.38 -4.40
N ARG A 43 21.97 -1.50 -4.36
CA ARG A 43 22.19 -0.53 -5.44
C ARG A 43 22.49 -1.22 -6.77
N ARG A 44 23.29 -2.29 -6.76
CA ARG A 44 23.55 -3.11 -7.96
C ARG A 44 22.30 -3.85 -8.44
N LEU A 45 21.41 -4.24 -7.52
CA LEU A 45 20.13 -4.82 -7.86
C LEU A 45 19.23 -3.81 -8.60
N ASP A 46 19.14 -2.57 -8.09
CA ASP A 46 18.39 -1.49 -8.76
C ASP A 46 18.92 -1.25 -10.19
N GLU A 47 20.24 -1.22 -10.37
CA GLU A 47 20.89 -1.08 -11.67
C GLU A 47 20.54 -2.24 -12.63
N ARG A 48 20.45 -3.47 -12.12
CA ARG A 48 20.06 -4.65 -12.93
C ARG A 48 18.58 -4.67 -13.29
N LEU A 49 17.72 -4.18 -12.39
CA LEU A 49 16.28 -4.09 -12.63
C LEU A 49 15.92 -2.95 -13.58
N GLY A 50 16.78 -1.93 -13.69
CA GLY A 50 16.53 -0.74 -14.50
C GLY A 50 15.54 0.24 -13.85
N TYR A 51 15.19 0.02 -12.59
CA TYR A 51 14.36 0.90 -11.77
C TYR A 51 14.78 0.81 -10.30
N GLN A 52 14.44 1.83 -9.52
CA GLN A 52 14.73 1.85 -8.09
C GLN A 52 13.63 1.11 -7.33
N ILE A 53 14.02 0.17 -6.46
CA ILE A 53 13.06 -0.54 -5.60
C ILE A 53 12.49 0.43 -4.55
N ASP A 54 11.17 0.36 -4.35
CA ASP A 54 10.48 1.11 -3.30
C ASP A 54 10.64 0.42 -1.95
N TYR A 55 11.10 1.16 -0.93
CA TYR A 55 11.28 0.63 0.42
C TYR A 55 10.18 1.14 1.36
N LEU A 56 9.36 0.21 1.86
CA LEU A 56 8.43 0.49 2.97
C LEU A 56 9.20 0.77 4.26
N ARG A 57 10.31 0.07 4.45
CA ARG A 57 11.27 0.32 5.52
C ARG A 57 12.68 0.30 4.95
N GLN A 58 13.33 1.47 4.96
CA GLN A 58 14.70 1.63 4.44
C GLN A 58 15.74 0.86 5.26
N VAL A 59 16.85 0.51 4.59
CA VAL A 59 18.05 -0.06 5.21
C VAL A 59 18.74 1.01 6.07
N ARG A 60 18.62 0.89 7.39
CA ARG A 60 19.21 1.82 8.36
C ARG A 60 20.61 1.40 8.80
N CYS A 61 20.66 0.38 9.65
CA CYS A 61 21.83 -0.13 10.33
C CYS A 61 21.74 -1.65 10.48
N LEU A 62 22.88 -2.28 10.80
CA LEU A 62 22.99 -3.72 10.95
C LEU A 62 22.00 -4.25 11.99
N GLY A 63 21.38 -5.39 11.70
CA GLY A 63 20.40 -6.05 12.57
C GLY A 63 18.99 -5.48 12.50
N TYR A 64 18.75 -4.37 11.80
CA TYR A 64 17.41 -3.83 11.59
C TYR A 64 16.85 -4.28 10.23
N PRO A 65 15.78 -5.08 10.20
CA PRO A 65 15.23 -5.58 8.94
C PRO A 65 14.72 -4.42 8.10
N ALA A 66 14.94 -4.52 6.79
CA ALA A 66 14.36 -3.61 5.80
C ALA A 66 13.24 -4.31 5.05
N GLU A 67 12.30 -3.54 4.52
CA GLU A 67 11.13 -4.04 3.79
C GLU A 67 11.04 -3.33 2.46
N MET A 68 10.96 -4.12 1.39
CA MET A 68 10.94 -3.68 0.01
C MET A 68 9.67 -4.13 -0.68
N LEU A 69 9.17 -3.26 -1.56
CA LEU A 69 8.03 -3.48 -2.41
C LEU A 69 8.53 -3.91 -3.79
N VAL A 70 8.19 -5.14 -4.18
CA VAL A 70 8.67 -5.74 -5.42
C VAL A 70 7.49 -6.19 -6.27
N PRO A 71 7.43 -5.80 -7.56
CA PRO A 71 6.45 -6.35 -8.51
C PRO A 71 6.53 -7.88 -8.57
N ASP A 72 5.40 -8.57 -8.58
CA ASP A 72 5.38 -10.05 -8.56
C ASP A 72 6.15 -10.66 -9.74
N LYS A 73 6.15 -9.98 -10.90
CA LYS A 73 6.92 -10.34 -12.09
C LYS A 73 8.43 -10.46 -11.84
N ASP A 74 8.97 -9.64 -10.93
CA ASP A 74 10.40 -9.54 -10.66
C ASP A 74 10.78 -10.26 -9.35
N ARG A 75 9.77 -10.75 -8.59
CA ARG A 75 9.97 -11.40 -7.28
C ARG A 75 10.98 -12.52 -7.34
N GLN A 76 10.85 -13.45 -8.29
CA GLN A 76 11.75 -14.61 -8.40
C GLN A 76 13.19 -14.18 -8.67
N PHE A 77 13.37 -13.19 -9.55
CA PHE A 77 14.69 -12.66 -9.87
C PHE A 77 15.33 -11.99 -8.64
N VAL A 78 14.57 -11.16 -7.93
CA VAL A 78 15.03 -10.48 -6.71
C VAL A 78 15.39 -11.49 -5.62
N GLN A 79 14.55 -12.49 -5.36
CA GLN A 79 14.84 -13.52 -4.36
C GLN A 79 16.12 -14.30 -4.67
N GLN A 80 16.29 -14.73 -5.93
CA GLN A 80 17.50 -15.41 -6.36
C GLN A 80 18.75 -14.53 -6.20
N TYR A 81 18.64 -13.25 -6.54
CA TYR A 81 19.75 -12.30 -6.35
C TYR A 81 20.13 -12.16 -4.87
N LEU A 82 19.14 -12.01 -3.98
CA LEU A 82 19.36 -11.90 -2.54
C LEU A 82 20.00 -13.18 -1.98
N ASP A 83 19.53 -14.36 -2.41
CA ASP A 83 20.08 -15.66 -2.00
C ASP A 83 21.54 -15.81 -2.43
N GLN A 84 21.87 -15.44 -3.68
CA GLN A 84 23.24 -15.49 -4.21
C GLN A 84 24.21 -14.58 -3.45
N HIS A 85 23.73 -13.44 -2.94
CA HIS A 85 24.53 -12.51 -2.14
C HIS A 85 24.49 -12.85 -0.63
N GLY A 86 23.80 -13.93 -0.25
CA GLY A 86 23.65 -14.39 1.13
C GLY A 86 22.90 -13.39 2.00
N ILE A 87 21.90 -12.71 1.44
CA ILE A 87 20.99 -11.81 2.14
C ILE A 87 19.72 -12.59 2.46
N ALA A 88 19.51 -12.87 3.74
CA ALA A 88 18.31 -13.58 4.18
C ALA A 88 17.07 -12.74 3.85
N ASN A 89 16.12 -13.35 3.14
CA ASN A 89 14.88 -12.73 2.71
C ASN A 89 13.67 -13.56 3.14
N GLU A 90 12.59 -12.88 3.48
CA GLU A 90 11.33 -13.45 3.93
C GLU A 90 10.17 -12.77 3.19
N LEU A 91 9.23 -13.55 2.67
CA LEU A 91 8.02 -13.02 2.06
C LEU A 91 7.00 -12.69 3.15
N ILE A 92 6.76 -11.41 3.40
CA ILE A 92 5.83 -10.95 4.44
C ILE A 92 4.39 -10.94 3.95
N THR A 93 4.17 -10.43 2.73
CA THR A 93 2.83 -10.30 2.17
C THR A 93 2.88 -10.54 0.67
N SER A 94 2.11 -11.53 0.23
CA SER A 94 1.78 -11.72 -1.16
C SER A 94 0.56 -10.88 -1.52
N ASN A 95 0.59 -10.26 -2.71
CA ASN A 95 -0.54 -9.56 -3.31
C ASN A 95 -1.13 -8.41 -2.46
N ILE A 96 -0.34 -7.35 -2.28
CA ILE A 96 -0.80 -6.11 -1.62
C ILE A 96 -1.98 -5.49 -2.36
N THR A 97 -2.02 -5.63 -3.68
CA THR A 97 -3.08 -5.11 -4.53
C THR A 97 -4.45 -5.68 -4.14
N GLN A 98 -4.51 -6.96 -3.75
CA GLN A 98 -5.72 -7.57 -3.22
C GLN A 98 -6.11 -6.98 -1.87
N ASN A 99 -5.16 -6.72 -0.98
CA ASN A 99 -5.42 -6.10 0.32
C ASN A 99 -5.97 -4.68 0.15
N LEU A 100 -5.37 -3.88 -0.73
CA LEU A 100 -5.86 -2.55 -1.08
C LEU A 100 -7.26 -2.59 -1.71
N ARG A 101 -7.55 -3.57 -2.58
CA ARG A 101 -8.89 -3.76 -3.15
C ARG A 101 -9.93 -4.18 -2.10
N ARG A 102 -9.54 -4.93 -1.06
CA ARG A 102 -10.43 -5.28 0.07
C ARG A 102 -10.71 -4.04 0.91
N GLU A 103 -9.67 -3.28 1.24
CA GLU A 103 -9.77 -2.05 2.00
C GLU A 103 -10.63 -1.00 1.30
N ARG A 104 -10.39 -0.76 0.00
CA ARG A 104 -11.21 0.15 -0.81
C ARG A 104 -12.69 -0.26 -0.82
N ARG A 105 -12.99 -1.56 -0.87
CA ARG A 105 -14.38 -2.05 -0.78
C ARG A 105 -14.98 -1.82 0.61
N ALA A 106 -14.20 -1.97 1.68
CA ALA A 106 -14.66 -1.64 3.04
C ALA A 106 -14.95 -0.14 3.21
N LEU A 107 -14.21 0.71 2.50
CA LEU A 107 -14.48 2.15 2.46
C LEU A 107 -15.75 2.49 1.66
N MET A 108 -15.97 1.85 0.51
CA MET A 108 -17.11 2.08 -0.39
C MET A 108 -18.40 1.30 -0.03
N GLY A 109 -18.41 0.52 1.06
CA GLY A 109 -19.63 -0.11 1.56
C GLY A 109 -20.70 0.95 1.91
N PRO A 110 -22.01 0.61 1.81
CA PRO A 110 -23.08 1.56 2.06
C PRO A 110 -22.94 2.13 3.48
N VAL A 111 -22.75 3.45 3.57
CA VAL A 111 -22.83 4.17 4.84
C VAL A 111 -24.32 4.34 5.12
N GLU A 112 -24.96 3.32 5.67
CA GLU A 112 -26.32 3.43 6.20
C GLU A 112 -26.23 4.16 7.54
N GLY A 113 -26.48 5.48 7.54
CA GLY A 113 -26.57 6.30 8.75
C GLY A 113 -25.96 7.69 8.63
N GLU A 114 -26.27 8.56 9.59
CA GLU A 114 -25.64 9.88 9.72
C GLU A 114 -24.13 9.73 9.94
N ILE A 115 -23.34 10.48 9.17
CA ILE A 115 -21.88 10.54 9.28
C ILE A 115 -21.53 11.19 10.62
N THR A 116 -21.29 10.38 11.64
CA THR A 116 -20.87 10.83 12.97
C THR A 116 -19.34 10.88 13.08
N PHE A 117 -18.82 11.76 13.94
CA PHE A 117 -17.38 11.93 14.16
C PHE A 117 -16.67 10.63 14.60
N ASP A 118 -17.38 9.75 15.31
CA ASP A 118 -16.86 8.46 15.75
C ASP A 118 -16.72 7.45 14.59
N LEU A 119 -17.57 7.57 13.55
CA LEU A 119 -17.45 6.81 12.31
C LEU A 119 -16.30 7.32 11.44
N ILE A 120 -16.12 8.64 11.42
CA ILE A 120 -15.02 9.36 10.75
C ILE A 120 -13.66 8.95 11.33
N GLN A 121 -13.52 8.91 12.65
CA GLN A 121 -12.25 8.52 13.31
C GLN A 121 -11.83 7.06 13.06
N LYS A 122 -12.77 6.18 12.69
CA LYS A 122 -12.53 4.75 12.46
C LYS A 122 -12.27 4.40 10.99
N LYS A 123 -12.48 5.32 10.04
CA LYS A 123 -12.25 5.10 8.59
C LYS A 123 -11.13 5.99 8.04
N TYR A 124 -10.49 5.53 6.97
CA TYR A 124 -9.61 6.39 6.17
C TYR A 124 -10.47 7.46 5.47
N LEU A 125 -10.15 8.72 5.73
CA LEU A 125 -10.87 9.88 5.20
C LEU A 125 -10.19 10.41 3.96
N SER A 126 -10.99 10.92 3.03
CA SER A 126 -10.45 11.77 1.97
C SER A 126 -10.02 13.12 2.55
N PHE A 127 -9.10 13.80 1.87
CA PHE A 127 -8.67 15.15 2.28
C PHE A 127 -9.86 16.12 2.35
N ASP A 128 -10.81 15.99 1.43
CA ASP A 128 -12.01 16.83 1.36
C ASP A 128 -12.91 16.63 2.60
N ASP A 129 -13.08 15.40 3.08
CA ASP A 129 -13.87 15.10 4.29
C ASP A 129 -13.25 15.73 5.55
N VAL A 130 -11.92 15.74 5.65
CA VAL A 130 -11.20 16.37 6.76
C VAL A 130 -11.40 17.88 6.73
N SER A 131 -11.35 18.50 5.54
CA SER A 131 -11.50 19.96 5.39
C SER A 131 -12.89 20.46 5.83
N LEU A 132 -13.94 19.67 5.58
CA LEU A 132 -15.32 19.97 6.00
C LEU A 132 -15.50 19.90 7.53
N SER A 133 -14.79 18.97 8.20
CA SER A 133 -14.86 18.83 9.67
C SER A 133 -14.22 19.99 10.44
N HIS A 134 -13.26 20.70 9.83
CA HIS A 134 -12.62 21.87 10.44
C HIS A 134 -13.43 23.17 10.23
N LEU A 135 -14.32 23.21 9.24
CA LEU A 135 -15.17 24.37 8.92
C LEU A 135 -16.47 24.41 9.74
N SER A 136 -16.87 23.31 10.37
CA SER A 136 -18.12 23.22 11.14
C SER A 136 -17.95 23.39 12.65
N LYS A 137 -16.86 23.98 13.15
CA LYS A 137 -16.80 24.39 14.55
C LYS A 137 -17.83 25.51 14.78
N PRO A 138 -18.89 25.30 15.57
CA PRO A 138 -19.78 26.39 15.92
C PRO A 138 -19.00 27.39 16.77
N LEU A 139 -18.92 28.64 16.29
CA LEU A 139 -18.61 29.84 17.08
C LEU A 139 -19.65 29.98 18.20
N THR A 140 -19.53 29.20 19.26
CA THR A 140 -20.34 29.37 20.47
C THR A 140 -19.46 29.22 21.70
N ALA A 141 -19.67 30.12 22.65
CA ALA A 141 -19.14 30.13 24.02
C ALA A 141 -17.86 30.93 24.33
N LYS A 142 -17.61 32.09 23.70
CA LYS A 142 -16.70 33.09 24.34
C LYS A 142 -16.94 34.58 24.11
N ALA A 143 -18.05 35.03 23.51
CA ALA A 143 -18.20 36.44 23.10
C ALA A 143 -19.48 37.18 23.52
N ALA A 144 -20.38 36.64 24.35
CA ALA A 144 -21.58 37.40 24.75
C ALA A 144 -21.91 37.31 26.26
N GLN A 145 -20.91 37.03 27.08
CA GLN A 145 -20.98 37.16 28.54
C GLN A 145 -20.76 38.63 29.00
N THR A 146 -20.82 39.58 28.07
CA THR A 146 -20.44 41.00 28.25
C THR A 146 -21.60 42.00 28.10
N TRP A 147 -22.87 41.57 28.08
CA TRP A 147 -24.03 42.48 27.97
C TRP A 147 -25.05 42.36 29.11
N LYS A 148 -24.71 41.71 30.23
CA LYS A 148 -25.60 41.59 31.41
C LYS A 148 -25.13 42.29 32.68
N LEU A 149 -24.08 43.11 32.64
CA LEU A 149 -23.55 43.80 33.83
C LEU A 149 -23.39 45.33 33.68
N GLN A 150 -24.23 46.00 32.89
CA GLN A 150 -24.29 47.48 32.86
C GLN A 150 -25.71 48.06 33.04
N VAL A 151 -26.60 47.37 33.75
CA VAL A 151 -27.84 47.98 34.25
C VAL A 151 -28.02 47.62 35.73
N THR A 152 -27.25 48.29 36.59
CA THR A 152 -27.61 48.63 37.98
C THR A 152 -26.49 49.49 38.59
N LEU A 153 -26.65 50.81 38.48
CA LEU A 153 -26.50 51.83 39.53
C LEU A 153 -26.61 53.22 38.89
#